data_AF-A0A6J4TV85-F1
#
_entry.id   AF-A0A6J4TV85-F1
#
_cell.length_a   1.000
_cell.length_b   1.000
_cell.length_c   1.000
_cell.angle_alpha   90.00
_cell.angle_beta   90.00
_cell.angle_gamma   90.00
#
_symmetry.space_group_name_H-M   'P 1'
#
loop_
_entity.id
_entity.type
_entity.pdbx_description
1 polymer ?
#
loop_
_entity_poly.entity_id
_entity_poly.type
_entity_poly.pdbx_seq_one_letter_code
_entity_poly.pdbx_strand_id
1 'polypeptide(L)'
;MFSQRHRFFLLDERAGYAPAGLKRFAERRGGHLDDDVRHGTVATIEAFERVMTELIAIEHGMMLQNLALACGALGLGGFASFAALDDPWLEALGFDTVRLPLSRSLGVPRHVRLALRLMRRDVPVALPIGLDGVDGARLLRTCSPPVQPSMRAAVESVVARKFAADGLYRGRACEGAWRDPQRVAAGSGEIGAEAIEATVAYCEHVYQRYERFPAYLAPYHAVMAFQATHLDLEFYDRHYRPDAVRDAHRHHFSSALHH
;
A
#
# COMPACT_ATOMS: atom_id res chain seq x y z
N MET A 1 -10.83 -9.60 5.94
CA MET A 1 -10.87 -10.48 4.76
C MET A 1 -11.03 -11.95 5.13
N PHE A 2 -10.02 -12.63 5.67
CA PHE A 2 -10.11 -14.06 6.04
C PHE A 2 -10.81 -14.31 7.39
N SER A 3 -11.66 -13.38 7.83
CA SER A 3 -12.44 -13.50 9.05
C SER A 3 -13.75 -14.24 8.78
N GLN A 4 -14.34 -14.86 9.80
CA GLN A 4 -15.67 -15.48 9.72
C GLN A 4 -16.79 -14.53 9.22
N ARG A 5 -16.61 -13.21 9.37
CA ARG A 5 -17.54 -12.20 8.84
C ARG A 5 -17.48 -12.02 7.32
N HIS A 6 -16.29 -12.15 6.73
CA HIS A 6 -16.04 -11.76 5.34
C HIS A 6 -15.79 -12.98 4.43
N ARG A 7 -15.23 -14.07 4.98
CA ARG A 7 -15.15 -15.41 4.38
C ARG A 7 -14.50 -15.50 3.00
N PHE A 8 -13.70 -14.51 2.59
CA PHE A 8 -13.07 -14.52 1.27
C PHE A 8 -12.15 -15.72 1.06
N PHE A 9 -12.21 -16.31 -0.13
CA PHE A 9 -11.35 -17.42 -0.54
C PHE A 9 -10.58 -17.06 -1.81
N LEU A 10 -9.24 -17.04 -1.72
CA LEU A 10 -8.38 -16.66 -2.84
C LEU A 10 -7.86 -17.85 -3.64
N LEU A 11 -7.92 -17.70 -4.96
CA LEU A 11 -7.38 -18.63 -5.96
C LEU A 11 -6.17 -18.01 -6.65
N ASP A 12 -5.16 -18.82 -6.94
CA ASP A 12 -3.97 -18.42 -7.69
C ASP A 12 -4.13 -18.77 -9.17
N GLU A 13 -4.49 -17.77 -9.96
CA GLU A 13 -4.73 -17.83 -11.40
C GLU A 13 -3.51 -18.31 -12.20
N ARG A 14 -2.28 -18.01 -11.77
CA ARG A 14 -1.05 -18.52 -12.42
C ARG A 14 -0.60 -19.87 -11.87
N ALA A 15 -1.33 -20.43 -10.92
CA ALA A 15 -1.21 -21.81 -10.46
C ALA A 15 -2.43 -22.66 -10.87
N GLY A 16 -3.11 -22.28 -11.95
CA GLY A 16 -4.28 -23.03 -12.45
C GLY A 16 -5.48 -22.93 -11.53
N TYR A 17 -5.67 -21.77 -10.90
CA TYR A 17 -6.73 -21.49 -9.93
C TYR A 17 -6.67 -22.40 -8.69
N ALA A 18 -5.45 -22.78 -8.27
CA ALA A 18 -5.23 -23.52 -7.03
C ALA A 18 -5.60 -22.64 -5.81
N PRO A 19 -6.12 -23.23 -4.71
CA PRO A 19 -6.34 -22.50 -3.46
C PRO A 19 -5.01 -21.94 -2.95
N ALA A 20 -4.87 -20.61 -2.90
CA ALA A 20 -3.61 -19.91 -2.62
C ALA A 20 -3.15 -20.09 -1.17
N GLY A 21 -2.73 -21.30 -0.78
CA GLY A 21 -2.49 -21.72 0.60
C GLY A 21 -3.75 -21.98 1.43
N LEU A 22 -4.93 -21.62 0.92
CA LEU A 22 -6.19 -21.59 1.69
C LEU A 22 -6.96 -22.92 1.72
N LYS A 23 -6.43 -23.97 1.07
CA LYS A 23 -7.12 -25.26 0.87
C LYS A 23 -7.75 -25.86 2.15
N ARG A 24 -7.07 -25.74 3.29
CA ARG A 24 -7.49 -26.28 4.60
C ARG A 24 -8.55 -25.43 5.32
N PHE A 25 -8.71 -24.18 4.92
CA PHE A 25 -9.68 -23.23 5.50
C PHE A 25 -10.99 -23.18 4.72
N ALA A 26 -11.10 -23.95 3.63
CA ALA A 26 -12.31 -24.09 2.83
C ALA A 26 -13.47 -24.70 3.65
N GLU A 27 -14.67 -24.17 3.49
CA GLU A 27 -15.90 -24.67 4.13
C GLU A 27 -16.20 -26.12 3.80
N ARG A 28 -16.02 -26.55 2.55
CA ARG A 28 -16.18 -27.97 2.18
C ARG A 28 -15.18 -28.91 2.88
N ARG A 29 -14.15 -28.37 3.56
CA ARG A 29 -13.16 -29.10 4.36
C ARG A 29 -13.29 -28.82 5.86
N GLY A 30 -14.38 -28.19 6.29
CA GLY A 30 -14.63 -27.84 7.70
C GLY A 30 -13.94 -26.56 8.17
N GLY A 31 -13.43 -25.73 7.26
CA GLY A 31 -12.95 -24.38 7.59
C GLY A 31 -14.03 -23.32 7.50
N HIS A 32 -13.64 -22.05 7.66
CA HIS A 32 -14.55 -20.90 7.76
C HIS A 32 -14.56 -19.98 6.53
N LEU A 33 -13.83 -20.32 5.46
CA LEU A 33 -13.77 -19.55 4.22
C LEU A 33 -14.67 -20.19 3.17
N ASP A 34 -15.45 -19.34 2.50
CA ASP A 34 -16.45 -19.74 1.53
C ASP A 34 -15.77 -19.97 0.18
N ASP A 35 -15.67 -21.24 -0.21
CA ASP A 35 -14.99 -21.66 -1.43
C ASP A 35 -15.96 -22.02 -2.58
N ASP A 36 -17.21 -21.57 -2.46
CA ASP A 36 -18.21 -21.64 -3.53
C ASP A 36 -18.23 -20.35 -4.35
N VAL A 37 -17.84 -20.46 -5.63
CA VAL A 37 -17.76 -19.33 -6.57
C VAL A 37 -19.08 -18.60 -6.77
N ARG A 38 -20.22 -19.24 -6.47
CA ARG A 38 -21.56 -18.68 -6.66
C ARG A 38 -21.90 -17.60 -5.63
N HIS A 39 -21.19 -17.57 -4.50
CA HIS A 39 -21.48 -16.65 -3.39
C HIS A 39 -20.74 -15.31 -3.47
N GLY A 40 -19.85 -15.12 -4.45
CA GLY A 40 -19.15 -13.85 -4.68
C GLY A 40 -18.02 -13.53 -3.69
N THR A 41 -17.67 -14.48 -2.82
CA THR A 41 -16.58 -14.41 -1.83
C THR A 41 -15.27 -15.04 -2.34
N VAL A 42 -15.32 -15.67 -3.51
CA VAL A 42 -14.15 -16.24 -4.19
C VAL A 42 -13.55 -15.20 -5.13
N ALA A 43 -12.24 -14.94 -5.02
CA ALA A 43 -11.51 -14.02 -5.89
C ALA A 43 -10.13 -14.57 -6.29
N THR A 44 -9.55 -14.03 -7.36
CA THR A 44 -8.15 -14.31 -7.73
C THR A 44 -7.18 -13.39 -6.99
N ILE A 45 -5.89 -13.72 -6.98
CA ILE A 45 -4.86 -12.87 -6.36
C ILE A 45 -4.82 -11.52 -7.07
N GLU A 46 -4.80 -11.49 -8.40
CA GLU A 46 -4.79 -10.26 -9.19
C GLU A 46 -6.05 -9.42 -8.97
N ALA A 47 -7.24 -10.03 -8.95
CA ALA A 47 -8.47 -9.30 -8.70
C ALA A 47 -8.46 -8.66 -7.30
N PHE A 48 -7.95 -9.38 -6.31
CA PHE A 48 -7.81 -8.87 -4.95
C PHE A 48 -6.79 -7.73 -4.88
N GLU A 49 -5.59 -7.91 -5.43
CA GLU A 49 -4.56 -6.86 -5.44
C GLU A 49 -5.03 -5.60 -6.17
N ARG A 50 -5.77 -5.74 -7.27
CA ARG A 50 -6.38 -4.59 -7.97
C ARG A 50 -7.33 -3.81 -7.08
N VAL A 51 -8.26 -4.49 -6.39
CA VAL A 51 -9.19 -3.84 -5.47
C VAL A 51 -8.44 -3.12 -4.34
N MET A 52 -7.34 -3.71 -3.83
CA MET A 52 -6.50 -3.05 -2.83
C MET A 52 -5.89 -1.75 -3.35
N THR A 53 -5.40 -1.70 -4.59
CA THR A 53 -4.91 -0.47 -5.21
C THR A 53 -6.00 0.58 -5.35
N GLU A 54 -7.20 0.18 -5.77
CA GLU A 54 -8.35 1.10 -5.90
C GLU A 54 -8.75 1.69 -4.54
N LEU A 55 -8.73 0.89 -3.47
CA LEU A 55 -9.00 1.36 -2.12
C LEU A 55 -7.93 2.36 -1.63
N ILE A 56 -6.65 2.09 -1.88
CA ILE A 56 -5.55 3.00 -1.53
C ILE A 56 -5.67 4.32 -2.29
N ALA A 57 -6.15 4.29 -3.54
CA ALA A 57 -6.34 5.51 -4.33
C ALA A 57 -7.35 6.48 -3.70
N ILE A 58 -8.34 5.98 -2.95
CA ILE A 58 -9.28 6.83 -2.20
C ILE A 58 -8.54 7.61 -1.11
N GLU A 59 -7.72 6.91 -0.31
CA GLU A 59 -6.92 7.53 0.75
C GLU A 59 -5.93 8.55 0.17
N HIS A 60 -5.29 8.25 -0.96
CA HIS A 60 -4.47 9.21 -1.69
C HIS A 60 -5.27 10.46 -2.09
N GLY A 61 -6.47 10.28 -2.65
CA GLY A 61 -7.35 11.40 -3.02
C GLY A 61 -7.69 12.31 -1.84
N MET A 62 -7.96 11.74 -0.67
CA MET A 62 -8.22 12.50 0.55
C MET A 62 -6.98 13.28 1.01
N MET A 63 -5.79 12.69 0.93
CA MET A 63 -4.54 13.38 1.25
C MET A 63 -4.26 14.53 0.27
N LEU A 64 -4.49 14.31 -1.03
CA LEU A 64 -4.34 15.32 -2.08
C LEU A 64 -5.27 16.51 -1.86
N GLN A 65 -6.51 16.25 -1.45
CA GLN A 65 -7.46 17.30 -1.10
C GLN A 65 -6.97 18.13 0.10
N ASN A 66 -6.42 17.48 1.13
CA ASN A 66 -5.84 18.18 2.28
C ASN A 66 -4.64 19.03 1.87
N LEU A 67 -3.78 18.53 0.99
CA LEU A 67 -2.63 19.27 0.45
C LEU A 67 -3.07 20.47 -0.39
N ALA A 68 -4.13 20.32 -1.21
CA ALA A 68 -4.69 21.42 -1.98
C ALA A 68 -5.25 22.53 -1.08
N LEU A 69 -5.97 22.16 -0.01
CA LEU A 69 -6.49 23.11 0.97
C LEU A 69 -5.35 23.81 1.73
N ALA A 70 -4.33 23.07 2.14
CA ALA A 70 -3.15 23.60 2.82
C ALA A 70 -2.39 24.59 1.91
N CYS A 71 -2.18 24.25 0.63
CA CYS A 71 -1.55 25.15 -0.32
C CYS A 71 -2.37 26.44 -0.48
N GLY A 72 -3.69 26.33 -0.66
CA GLY A 72 -4.56 27.49 -0.75
C GLY A 72 -4.52 28.39 0.49
N ALA A 73 -4.43 27.81 1.68
CA ALA A 73 -4.29 28.55 2.94
C ALA A 73 -2.92 29.23 3.07
N LEU A 74 -1.87 28.58 2.57
CA LEU A 74 -0.51 29.13 2.54
C LEU A 74 -0.30 30.14 1.42
N GLY A 75 -1.25 30.33 0.50
CA GLY A 75 -1.05 31.19 -0.68
C GLY A 75 -0.18 30.55 -1.77
N LEU A 76 -0.03 29.22 -1.75
CA LEU A 76 0.64 28.44 -2.78
C LEU A 76 -0.36 27.94 -3.83
N GLY A 77 0.11 27.84 -5.07
CA GLY A 77 -0.57 27.05 -6.10
C GLY A 77 -0.25 25.57 -5.94
N GLY A 78 -1.10 24.71 -6.49
CA GLY A 78 -0.78 23.29 -6.59
C GLY A 78 -1.83 22.48 -7.33
N PHE A 79 -1.43 21.31 -7.79
CA PHE A 79 -2.31 20.40 -8.51
C PHE A 79 -1.91 18.94 -8.25
N ALA A 80 -2.91 18.07 -8.33
CA ALA A 80 -2.70 16.62 -8.33
C ALA A 80 -2.19 16.19 -9.71
N SER A 81 -1.14 15.39 -9.74
CA SER A 81 -0.55 14.83 -10.95
C SER A 81 -0.53 13.31 -10.88
N PHE A 82 -0.42 12.67 -12.05
CA PHE A 82 -0.11 11.25 -12.11
C PHE A 82 1.30 11.02 -11.55
N ALA A 83 1.44 10.03 -10.68
CA ALA A 83 2.72 9.59 -10.17
C ALA A 83 2.94 8.13 -10.58
N ALA A 84 4.12 7.86 -11.14
CA ALA A 84 4.66 6.52 -11.22
C ALA A 84 5.95 6.51 -10.41
N LEU A 85 5.95 5.73 -9.33
CA LEU A 85 7.15 5.55 -8.50
C LEU A 85 8.07 4.55 -9.20
N ASP A 86 8.87 5.05 -10.14
CA ASP A 86 9.88 4.29 -10.86
C ASP A 86 11.26 4.34 -10.17
N ASP A 87 12.23 3.59 -10.71
CA ASP A 87 13.57 3.45 -10.14
C ASP A 87 14.25 4.81 -9.83
N PRO A 88 14.25 5.82 -10.74
CA PRO A 88 14.78 7.15 -10.45
C PRO A 88 14.13 7.83 -9.24
N TRP A 89 12.81 7.76 -9.10
CA TRP A 89 12.12 8.36 -7.95
C TRP A 89 12.44 7.64 -6.64
N LEU A 90 12.52 6.30 -6.67
CA LEU A 90 12.93 5.52 -5.51
C LEU A 90 14.35 5.90 -5.05
N GLU A 91 15.27 6.06 -5.99
CA GLU A 91 16.66 6.48 -5.70
C GLU A 91 16.70 7.91 -5.16
N ALA A 92 16.00 8.85 -5.81
CA ALA A 92 15.95 10.25 -5.38
C ALA A 92 15.35 10.42 -3.97
N LEU A 93 14.39 9.58 -3.61
CA LEU A 93 13.78 9.56 -2.26
C LEU A 93 14.63 8.80 -1.24
N GLY A 94 15.70 8.10 -1.65
CA GLY A 94 16.58 7.35 -0.75
C GLY A 94 16.02 6.00 -0.30
N PHE A 95 15.19 5.33 -1.12
CA PHE A 95 14.69 4.00 -0.79
C PHE A 95 15.81 2.96 -0.80
N ASP A 96 15.80 2.11 0.23
CA ASP A 96 16.52 0.84 0.22
C ASP A 96 15.86 -0.09 -0.81
N THR A 97 16.66 -0.65 -1.72
CA THR A 97 16.16 -1.56 -2.76
C THR A 97 16.90 -2.90 -2.74
N VAL A 98 16.17 -3.97 -3.09
CA VAL A 98 16.76 -5.27 -3.43
C VAL A 98 16.63 -5.49 -4.93
N ARG A 99 17.64 -6.11 -5.54
CA ARG A 99 17.63 -6.43 -6.97
C ARG A 99 17.08 -7.84 -7.17
N LEU A 100 15.95 -7.95 -7.88
CA LEU A 100 15.33 -9.23 -8.22
C LEU A 100 15.34 -9.44 -9.73
N PRO A 101 15.54 -10.67 -10.25
CA PRO A 101 15.44 -10.92 -11.68
C PRO A 101 14.05 -10.54 -12.23
N LEU A 102 13.98 -10.01 -13.45
CA LEU A 102 12.74 -9.56 -14.10
C LEU A 102 11.66 -10.64 -14.08
N SER A 103 12.02 -11.89 -14.31
CA SER A 103 11.12 -13.04 -14.24
C SER A 103 10.44 -13.20 -12.87
N ARG A 104 11.17 -12.92 -11.79
CA ARG A 104 10.67 -12.94 -10.41
C ARG A 104 9.82 -11.69 -10.14
N SER A 105 10.27 -10.52 -10.62
CA SER A 105 9.49 -9.28 -10.50
C SER A 105 8.12 -9.40 -11.19
N LEU A 106 8.08 -9.95 -12.40
CA LEU A 106 6.84 -10.15 -13.16
C LEU A 106 6.02 -11.35 -12.71
N GLY A 107 6.52 -12.18 -11.78
CA GLY A 107 5.82 -13.38 -11.30
C GLY A 107 5.50 -14.41 -12.40
N VAL A 108 6.33 -14.51 -13.44
CA VAL A 108 6.02 -15.35 -14.62
C VAL A 108 6.18 -16.85 -14.33
N PRO A 109 5.47 -17.74 -15.06
CA PRO A 109 5.64 -19.18 -14.92
C PRO A 109 7.09 -19.66 -15.16
N ARG A 110 7.44 -20.83 -14.60
CA ARG A 110 8.82 -21.39 -14.65
C ARG A 110 9.38 -21.54 -16.08
N HIS A 111 8.55 -21.91 -17.04
CA HIS A 111 8.98 -22.07 -18.44
C HIS A 111 9.32 -20.72 -19.09
N VAL A 112 8.57 -19.66 -18.80
CA VAL A 112 8.86 -18.29 -19.27
C VAL A 112 10.14 -17.77 -18.62
N ARG A 113 10.34 -18.02 -17.31
CA ARG A 113 11.58 -17.70 -16.58
C ARG A 113 12.80 -18.36 -17.23
N LEU A 114 12.69 -19.63 -17.61
CA LEU A 114 13.78 -20.34 -18.30
C LEU A 114 14.10 -19.69 -19.65
N ALA A 115 13.08 -19.37 -20.46
CA ALA A 115 13.26 -18.70 -21.73
C ALA A 115 13.95 -17.32 -21.58
N LEU A 116 13.51 -16.50 -20.63
CA LEU A 116 14.13 -15.19 -20.35
C LEU A 116 15.61 -15.32 -19.96
N ARG A 117 15.97 -16.32 -19.17
CA ARG A 117 17.36 -16.59 -18.78
C ARG A 117 18.21 -17.02 -19.98
N LEU A 118 17.69 -17.95 -20.79
CA LEU A 118 18.39 -18.41 -22.01
C LEU A 118 18.62 -17.26 -23.00
N MET A 119 17.65 -16.35 -23.12
CA MET A 119 17.76 -15.16 -23.96
C MET A 119 18.56 -14.01 -23.34
N ARG A 120 19.11 -14.18 -22.12
CA ARG A 120 19.79 -13.12 -21.34
C ARG A 120 18.93 -11.86 -21.16
N ARG A 121 17.61 -12.03 -21.05
CA ARG A 121 16.61 -10.97 -20.82
C ARG A 121 16.05 -10.93 -19.39
N ASP A 122 16.50 -11.84 -18.52
CA ASP A 122 16.15 -11.87 -17.09
C ASP A 122 16.98 -10.83 -16.29
N VAL A 123 16.82 -9.55 -16.64
CA VAL A 123 17.59 -8.43 -16.07
C VAL A 123 17.18 -8.13 -14.63
N PRO A 124 18.08 -7.64 -13.76
CA PRO A 124 17.72 -7.26 -12.39
C PRO A 124 16.85 -5.99 -12.39
N VAL A 125 15.76 -6.02 -11.63
CA VAL A 125 14.83 -4.91 -11.39
C VAL A 125 14.91 -4.52 -9.91
N ALA A 126 14.89 -3.23 -9.61
CA ALA A 126 14.88 -2.76 -8.24
C ALA A 126 13.49 -3.00 -7.62
N LEU A 127 13.48 -3.51 -6.39
CA LEU A 127 12.28 -3.62 -5.57
C LEU A 127 12.51 -2.84 -4.27
N PRO A 128 11.73 -1.80 -3.98
CA PRO A 128 11.90 -1.02 -2.76
C PRO A 128 11.47 -1.83 -1.54
N ILE A 129 12.30 -1.83 -0.50
CA ILE A 129 12.09 -2.58 0.74
C ILE A 129 11.99 -1.68 1.99
N GLY A 130 12.48 -0.45 1.93
CA GLY A 130 12.39 0.47 3.05
C GLY A 130 12.82 1.88 2.71
N LEU A 131 12.54 2.78 3.64
CA LEU A 131 13.00 4.16 3.63
C LEU A 131 13.37 4.54 5.06
N ASP A 132 14.58 5.06 5.23
CA ASP A 132 15.04 5.68 6.47
C ASP A 132 14.94 7.20 6.39
N GLY A 133 14.60 7.82 7.52
CA GLY A 133 14.59 9.26 7.67
C GLY A 133 16.00 9.80 7.80
N VAL A 134 16.15 11.11 7.63
CA VAL A 134 17.45 11.81 7.73
C VAL A 134 18.09 11.58 9.11
N ASP A 135 17.29 11.42 10.16
CA ASP A 135 17.73 11.16 11.53
C ASP A 135 17.98 9.66 11.83
N GLY A 136 17.97 8.79 10.80
CA GLY A 136 18.09 7.34 10.94
C GLY A 136 16.82 6.64 11.43
N ALA A 137 15.71 7.38 11.61
CA ALA A 137 14.42 6.81 11.99
C ALA A 137 13.85 5.96 10.85
N ARG A 138 13.41 4.73 11.14
CA ARG A 138 12.79 3.86 10.12
C ARG A 138 11.40 4.36 9.75
N LEU A 139 11.25 4.97 8.58
CA LEU A 139 9.97 5.53 8.11
C LEU A 139 9.09 4.45 7.49
N LEU A 140 9.65 3.68 6.55
CA LEU A 140 8.95 2.63 5.82
C LEU A 140 9.75 1.33 5.84
N ARG A 141 9.05 0.21 5.98
CA ARG A 141 9.60 -1.15 5.87
C ARG A 141 8.54 -2.09 5.28
N THR A 142 8.95 -2.93 4.33
CA THR A 142 8.05 -3.93 3.75
C THR A 142 7.74 -5.03 4.76
N CYS A 143 6.52 -5.54 4.69
CA CYS A 143 6.06 -6.65 5.53
C CYS A 143 6.30 -7.98 4.80
N SER A 144 7.54 -8.22 4.38
CA SER A 144 7.94 -9.47 3.71
C SER A 144 9.44 -9.68 3.83
N PRO A 145 9.95 -10.90 3.61
CA PRO A 145 11.39 -11.10 3.50
C PRO A 145 11.99 -10.30 2.33
N PRO A 146 13.26 -9.86 2.44
CA PRO A 146 14.21 -10.14 3.54
C PRO A 146 14.07 -9.25 4.78
N VAL A 147 13.19 -8.23 4.76
CA VAL A 147 13.02 -7.30 5.90
C VAL A 147 12.43 -8.01 7.11
N GLN A 148 11.48 -8.92 6.87
CA GLN A 148 10.93 -9.82 7.87
C GLN A 148 11.53 -11.23 7.66
N PRO A 149 11.77 -12.02 8.73
CA PRO A 149 12.40 -13.34 8.58
C PRO A 149 11.50 -14.36 7.87
N SER A 150 10.17 -14.18 7.92
CA SER A 150 9.18 -15.02 7.24
C SER A 150 7.87 -14.23 7.00
N MET A 151 6.96 -14.76 6.18
CA MET A 151 5.65 -14.14 6.03
C MET A 151 4.80 -14.32 7.30
N ARG A 152 5.00 -15.41 8.06
CA ARG A 152 4.43 -15.52 9.41
C ARG A 152 4.85 -14.35 10.31
N ALA A 153 6.14 -14.08 10.43
CA ALA A 153 6.65 -12.99 11.26
C ALA A 153 6.13 -11.63 10.77
N ALA A 154 6.00 -11.45 9.45
CA ALA A 154 5.40 -10.25 8.88
C ALA A 154 3.93 -10.07 9.30
N VAL A 155 3.11 -11.12 9.21
CA VAL A 155 1.69 -11.07 9.62
C VAL A 155 1.59 -10.82 11.12
N GLU A 156 2.35 -11.54 11.94
CA GLU A 156 2.37 -11.37 13.40
C GLU A 156 2.82 -9.95 13.79
N SER A 157 3.81 -9.38 13.10
CA SER A 157 4.24 -7.98 13.30
C SER A 157 3.13 -6.98 13.00
N VAL A 158 2.37 -7.18 11.91
CA VAL A 158 1.22 -6.31 11.57
C VAL A 158 0.10 -6.46 12.60
N VAL A 159 -0.20 -7.68 13.05
CA VAL A 159 -1.20 -7.95 14.08
C VAL A 159 -0.79 -7.29 15.40
N ALA A 160 0.45 -7.48 15.85
CA ALA A 160 0.96 -6.87 17.08
C ALA A 160 0.89 -5.33 17.01
N ARG A 161 1.36 -4.72 15.92
CA ARG A 161 1.31 -3.26 15.73
C ARG A 161 -0.11 -2.69 15.84
N LYS A 162 -1.11 -3.45 15.40
CA LYS A 162 -2.51 -3.03 15.38
C LYS A 162 -3.27 -3.39 16.67
N PHE A 163 -3.02 -4.56 17.25
CA PHE A 163 -3.90 -5.17 18.26
C PHE A 163 -3.20 -5.65 19.54
N ALA A 164 -1.88 -5.49 19.68
CA ALA A 164 -1.22 -5.67 20.98
C ALA A 164 -1.75 -4.65 22.00
N ALA A 165 -1.42 -4.81 23.28
CA ALA A 165 -1.92 -3.93 24.35
C ALA A 165 -1.62 -2.44 24.08
N ASP A 166 -0.46 -2.11 23.51
CA ASP A 166 -0.01 -0.79 23.07
C ASP A 166 -0.25 -0.53 21.56
N GLY A 167 -1.04 -1.39 20.91
CA GLY A 167 -1.36 -1.34 19.49
C GLY A 167 -2.28 -0.18 19.13
N LEU A 168 -2.32 0.13 17.82
CA LEU A 168 -3.09 1.26 17.26
C LEU A 168 -4.60 1.21 17.58
N TYR A 169 -5.20 0.02 17.63
CA TYR A 169 -6.64 -0.17 17.94
C TYR A 169 -6.87 -0.57 19.41
N ARG A 170 -5.86 -0.45 20.25
CA ARG A 170 -5.89 -0.78 21.68
C ARG A 170 -5.37 0.41 22.48
N GLY A 171 -4.21 0.31 23.13
CA GLY A 171 -3.67 1.37 23.99
C GLY A 171 -3.53 2.72 23.29
N ARG A 172 -3.04 2.73 22.04
CA ARG A 172 -2.88 3.98 21.28
C ARG A 172 -4.16 4.52 20.68
N ALA A 173 -5.26 3.77 20.68
CA ALA A 173 -6.54 4.30 20.24
C ALA A 173 -6.98 5.49 21.13
N CYS A 174 -6.56 5.48 22.40
CA CYS A 174 -6.79 6.55 23.38
C CYS A 174 -6.08 7.87 23.07
N GLU A 175 -5.07 7.86 22.17
CA GLU A 175 -4.32 9.05 21.75
C GLU A 175 -4.95 9.73 20.52
N GLY A 176 -6.00 9.13 19.93
CA GLY A 176 -6.68 9.68 18.76
C GLY A 176 -7.53 10.91 19.07
N ALA A 177 -7.89 11.66 18.03
CA ALA A 177 -8.74 12.85 18.12
C ALA A 177 -10.24 12.56 18.40
N TRP A 178 -10.59 11.34 18.79
CA TRP A 178 -11.97 10.95 19.08
C TRP A 178 -12.44 11.56 20.40
N ARG A 179 -13.69 12.05 20.43
CA ARG A 179 -14.30 12.55 21.68
C ARG A 179 -14.41 11.48 22.76
N ASP A 180 -14.63 10.24 22.36
CA ASP A 180 -14.65 9.06 23.23
C ASP A 180 -13.79 7.96 22.58
N PRO A 181 -12.46 7.99 22.81
CA PRO A 181 -11.54 7.02 22.24
C PRO A 181 -11.81 5.59 22.69
N GLN A 182 -12.27 5.41 23.93
CA GLN A 182 -12.52 4.09 24.52
C GLN A 182 -13.67 3.38 23.80
N ARG A 183 -14.76 4.10 23.48
CA ARG A 183 -15.87 3.55 22.71
C ARG A 183 -15.45 3.12 21.31
N VAL A 184 -14.59 3.89 20.65
CA VAL A 184 -14.07 3.55 19.31
C VAL A 184 -13.15 2.33 19.38
N ALA A 185 -12.28 2.26 20.39
CA ALA A 185 -11.42 1.11 20.64
C ALA A 185 -12.24 -0.17 20.92
N ALA A 186 -13.31 -0.07 21.71
CA ALA A 186 -14.20 -1.18 22.02
C ALA A 186 -14.95 -1.71 20.79
N GLY A 187 -15.26 -0.84 19.81
CA GLY A 187 -15.84 -1.25 18.52
C GLY A 187 -14.87 -2.01 17.61
N SER A 188 -13.57 -1.94 17.89
CA SER A 188 -12.54 -2.63 17.13
C SER A 188 -12.43 -4.09 17.60
N GLY A 189 -13.25 -4.96 17.01
CA GLY A 189 -13.26 -6.40 17.30
C GLY A 189 -11.87 -7.05 17.15
N GLU A 190 -11.64 -8.13 17.90
CA GLU A 190 -10.42 -8.93 17.77
C GLU A 190 -10.34 -9.66 16.43
N ILE A 191 -9.11 -9.86 15.95
CA ILE A 191 -8.86 -10.76 14.83
C ILE A 191 -8.79 -12.17 15.38
N GLY A 192 -9.72 -13.03 14.97
CA GLY A 192 -9.71 -14.45 15.38
C GLY A 192 -8.45 -15.19 14.88
N ALA A 193 -7.97 -16.14 15.69
CA ALA A 193 -6.76 -16.91 15.39
C ALA A 193 -6.83 -17.63 14.02
N GLU A 194 -8.00 -18.16 13.64
CA GLU A 194 -8.20 -18.80 12.33
C GLU A 194 -7.98 -17.83 11.17
N ALA A 195 -8.35 -16.56 11.33
CA ALA A 195 -8.13 -15.53 10.32
C ALA A 195 -6.64 -15.17 10.19
N ILE A 196 -5.92 -15.14 11.31
CA ILE A 196 -4.46 -14.96 11.31
C ILE A 196 -3.79 -16.12 10.58
N GLU A 197 -4.15 -17.36 10.94
CA GLU A 197 -3.57 -18.55 10.30
C GLU A 197 -3.89 -18.68 8.81
N ALA A 198 -5.10 -18.27 8.38
CA ALA A 198 -5.45 -18.19 6.97
C ALA A 198 -4.62 -17.11 6.25
N THR A 199 -4.41 -15.95 6.89
CA THR A 199 -3.57 -14.88 6.36
C THR A 199 -2.12 -15.35 6.20
N VAL A 200 -1.55 -16.01 7.21
CA VAL A 200 -0.20 -16.57 7.14
C VAL A 200 -0.09 -17.58 6.00
N ALA A 201 -1.03 -18.51 5.88
CA ALA A 201 -1.02 -19.52 4.82
C ALA A 201 -1.08 -18.90 3.42
N TYR A 202 -1.91 -17.87 3.23
CA TYR A 202 -1.99 -17.12 1.99
C TYR A 202 -0.68 -16.40 1.66
N CYS A 203 -0.16 -15.63 2.61
CA CYS A 203 1.06 -14.86 2.45
C CYS A 203 2.28 -15.76 2.17
N GLU A 204 2.40 -16.90 2.87
CA GLU A 204 3.43 -17.91 2.63
C GLU A 204 3.30 -18.53 1.23
N HIS A 205 2.09 -18.87 0.78
CA HIS A 205 1.87 -19.38 -0.57
C HIS A 205 2.36 -18.39 -1.62
N VAL A 206 1.95 -17.12 -1.49
CA VAL A 206 2.37 -16.04 -2.42
C VAL A 206 3.89 -15.93 -2.43
N TYR A 207 4.52 -15.81 -1.26
CA TYR A 207 5.96 -15.63 -1.19
C TYR A 207 6.74 -16.86 -1.69
N GLN A 208 6.32 -18.08 -1.41
CA GLN A 208 6.98 -19.30 -1.92
C GLN A 208 6.85 -19.46 -3.44
N ARG A 209 5.71 -19.03 -4.01
CA ARG A 209 5.41 -19.16 -5.43
C ARG A 209 6.08 -18.10 -6.29
N TYR A 210 6.05 -16.85 -5.82
CA TYR A 210 6.46 -15.65 -6.54
C TYR A 210 7.80 -15.09 -6.05
N GLU A 211 8.28 -15.56 -4.91
CA GLU A 211 9.49 -15.07 -4.24
C GLU A 211 9.41 -13.54 -3.98
N ARG A 212 8.21 -12.97 -3.88
CA ARG A 212 7.96 -11.56 -3.57
C ARG A 212 6.58 -11.41 -2.93
N PHE A 213 6.33 -10.25 -2.34
CA PHE A 213 5.01 -9.88 -1.84
C PHE A 213 4.82 -8.35 -1.95
N PRO A 214 3.70 -7.86 -2.50
CA PRO A 214 2.62 -8.59 -3.16
C PRO A 214 3.06 -9.33 -4.44
N ALA A 215 2.17 -10.15 -5.00
CA ALA A 215 2.46 -11.02 -6.14
C ALA A 215 2.67 -10.23 -7.45
N TYR A 216 1.82 -9.22 -7.70
CA TYR A 216 1.80 -8.49 -8.97
C TYR A 216 2.10 -7.01 -8.82
N LEU A 217 1.74 -6.42 -7.68
CA LEU A 217 2.01 -5.02 -7.38
C LEU A 217 3.36 -4.80 -6.70
N ALA A 218 3.91 -3.60 -6.88
CA ALA A 218 5.06 -3.15 -6.11
C ALA A 218 4.69 -3.00 -4.61
N PRO A 219 5.60 -3.34 -3.67
CA PRO A 219 5.34 -3.19 -2.23
C PRO A 219 5.03 -1.75 -1.81
N TYR A 220 5.63 -0.78 -2.50
CA TYR A 220 5.25 0.62 -2.42
C TYR A 220 4.69 1.05 -3.77
N HIS A 221 3.51 1.64 -3.74
CA HIS A 221 2.80 2.06 -4.93
C HIS A 221 2.13 3.41 -4.67
N ALA A 222 2.33 4.35 -5.60
CA ALA A 222 1.63 5.62 -5.61
C ALA A 222 1.12 5.85 -7.03
N VAL A 223 -0.17 6.18 -7.15
CA VAL A 223 -0.84 6.48 -8.44
C VAL A 223 -0.87 8.00 -8.70
N MET A 224 -0.84 8.79 -7.63
CA MET A 224 -1.02 10.23 -7.66
C MET A 224 0.02 10.90 -6.77
N ALA A 225 0.49 12.07 -7.20
CA ALA A 225 1.32 12.98 -6.43
C ALA A 225 0.67 14.36 -6.35
N PHE A 226 1.14 15.19 -5.42
CA PHE A 226 0.78 16.59 -5.35
C PHE A 226 2.01 17.43 -5.63
N GLN A 227 1.89 18.40 -6.54
CA GLN A 227 2.91 19.41 -6.73
C GLN A 227 2.41 20.73 -6.13
N ALA A 228 3.19 21.30 -5.21
CA ALA A 228 3.02 22.66 -4.72
C ALA A 228 3.99 23.60 -5.44
N THR A 229 3.57 24.83 -5.72
CA THR A 229 4.39 25.82 -6.40
C THR A 229 4.05 27.24 -5.96
N HIS A 230 5.04 28.12 -6.05
CA HIS A 230 4.78 29.56 -6.11
C HIS A 230 4.13 29.87 -7.46
N LEU A 231 3.10 30.71 -7.45
CA LEU A 231 2.45 31.15 -8.69
C LEU A 231 3.26 32.29 -9.33
N ASP A 232 3.41 32.22 -10.65
CA ASP A 232 3.88 33.35 -11.45
C ASP A 232 2.73 34.35 -11.62
N LEU A 233 2.64 35.32 -10.70
CA LEU A 233 1.54 36.28 -10.68
C LEU A 233 1.49 37.14 -11.95
N GLU A 234 2.64 37.47 -12.55
CA GLU A 234 2.70 38.28 -13.77
C GLU A 234 2.07 37.53 -14.96
N PHE A 235 2.35 36.22 -15.08
CA PHE A 235 1.72 35.38 -16.09
C PHE A 235 0.20 35.32 -15.90
N TYR A 236 -0.28 35.14 -14.67
CA TYR A 236 -1.71 35.08 -14.40
C TYR A 236 -2.41 36.42 -14.64
N ASP A 237 -1.81 37.54 -14.23
CA ASP A 237 -2.38 38.89 -14.43
C ASP A 237 -2.50 39.26 -15.91
N ARG A 238 -1.62 38.73 -16.76
CA ARG A 238 -1.66 38.95 -18.21
C ARG A 238 -2.69 38.08 -18.93
N HIS A 239 -2.88 36.83 -18.50
CA HIS A 239 -3.57 35.82 -19.29
C HIS A 239 -4.88 35.31 -18.69
N TYR A 240 -5.13 35.56 -17.41
CA TYR A 240 -6.30 35.06 -16.69
C TYR A 240 -7.15 36.22 -16.18
N ARG A 241 -8.39 35.89 -15.81
CA ARG A 241 -9.24 36.84 -15.11
C ARG A 241 -8.68 37.11 -13.69
N PRO A 242 -8.90 38.30 -13.12
CA PRO A 242 -8.39 38.64 -11.79
C PRO A 242 -8.80 37.67 -10.67
N ASP A 243 -9.97 37.03 -10.79
CA ASP A 243 -10.51 36.06 -9.84
C ASP A 243 -9.83 34.67 -9.90
N ALA A 244 -8.95 34.42 -10.88
CA ALA A 244 -8.16 33.20 -10.95
C ALA A 244 -7.12 33.11 -9.82
N VAL A 245 -6.71 34.25 -9.25
CA VAL A 245 -5.70 34.33 -8.20
C VAL A 245 -6.28 35.08 -7.00
N ARG A 246 -6.41 34.37 -5.87
CA ARG A 246 -6.85 34.94 -4.59
C ARG A 246 -5.77 35.84 -3.96
N ASP A 247 -6.19 36.77 -3.10
CA ASP A 247 -5.31 37.67 -2.33
C ASP A 247 -4.24 36.92 -1.53
N ALA A 248 -4.58 35.73 -1.00
CA ALA A 248 -3.62 34.87 -0.29
C ALA A 248 -2.39 34.54 -1.15
N HIS A 249 -2.55 34.29 -2.45
CA HIS A 249 -1.40 34.04 -3.32
C HIS A 249 -0.59 35.31 -3.59
N ARG A 250 -1.25 36.47 -3.69
CA ARG A 250 -0.57 37.76 -3.91
C ARG A 250 0.28 38.17 -2.71
N HIS A 251 -0.16 37.81 -1.50
CA HIS A 251 0.53 38.14 -0.26
C HIS A 251 1.40 37.01 0.31
N HIS A 252 1.53 35.88 -0.38
CA HIS A 252 2.26 34.70 0.10
C HIS A 252 3.67 35.04 0.64
N PHE A 253 4.46 35.75 -0.16
CA PHE A 253 5.82 36.13 0.21
C PHE A 253 5.90 37.21 1.29
N SER A 254 4.89 38.08 1.43
CA SER A 254 4.87 39.09 2.49
C SER A 254 4.46 38.50 3.85
N SER A 255 3.62 37.48 3.86
CA SER A 255 3.24 36.74 5.09
C SER A 255 4.33 35.81 5.62
N ALA A 256 5.22 35.30 4.76
CA ALA A 256 6.28 34.35 5.17
C ALA A 256 7.47 35.01 5.89
N LEU A 257 7.61 36.34 5.81
CA LEU A 257 8.76 37.09 6.38
C LEU A 257 8.61 37.45 7.87
N HIS A 258 7.52 37.02 8.52
CA HIS A 258 7.20 37.36 9.92
C HIS A 258 7.28 36.18 10.91
N HIS A 259 7.84 35.03 10.50
CA HIS A 259 8.10 33.88 11.37
C HIS A 259 9.59 33.53 11.45
#